data_AF-A0A3N9UWG9-F1
#
_entry.id   AF-A0A3N9UWG9-F1
#
_cell.length_a   1.000
_cell.length_b   1.000
_cell.length_c   1.000
_cell.angle_alpha   90.00
_cell.angle_beta   90.00
_cell.angle_gamma   90.00
#
_symmetry.space_group_name_H-M   'P 1'
#
loop_
_entity.id
_entity.type
_entity.pdbx_description
1 polymer ?
#
loop_
_entity_poly.entity_id
_entity_poly.type
_entity_poly.pdbx_seq_one_letter_code
_entity_poly.pdbx_strand_id
1 'polypeptide(L)' 'LDGSQVDDGTAWEVGYFFSQGKQVLGLRTDFRRAGESDQSKVNLMVEHSCRRVAASMEELAEDLARLLD' A
#
# COMPACT_ATOMS: atom_id res chain seq x y z
N LEU A 1 -4.33 2.70 4.11
CA LEU A 1 -4.44 3.45 2.84
C LEU A 1 -5.90 3.57 2.41
N ASP A 2 -6.80 3.70 3.38
CA ASP A 2 -8.24 3.75 3.15
C ASP A 2 -8.71 5.18 2.86
N GLY A 3 -9.84 5.29 2.16
CA GLY A 3 -10.38 6.55 1.66
C GLY A 3 -10.34 6.65 0.13
N SER A 4 -10.94 7.73 -0.38
CA SER A 4 -10.93 8.05 -1.82
C SER A 4 -9.53 8.36 -2.34
N GLN A 5 -8.69 8.97 -1.50
CA GLN A 5 -7.27 9.21 -1.73
C GLN A 5 -6.49 8.78 -0.48
N VAL A 6 -5.24 8.35 -0.66
CA VAL A 6 -4.30 8.18 0.44
C VAL A 6 -3.98 9.55 1.05
N ASP A 7 -3.90 9.61 2.37
CA ASP A 7 -3.43 10.80 3.09
C ASP A 7 -2.06 11.28 2.56
N ASP A 8 -1.91 12.58 2.34
CA ASP A 8 -0.72 13.15 1.71
C ASP A 8 0.54 12.94 2.56
N GLY A 9 0.41 12.98 3.89
CA GLY A 9 1.51 12.69 4.83
C GLY A 9 1.96 11.24 4.74
N THR A 10 0.99 10.32 4.72
CA THR A 10 1.25 8.89 4.51
C THR A 10 1.91 8.64 3.15
N ALA A 11 1.42 9.28 2.09
CA ALA A 11 2.01 9.15 0.75
C ALA A 11 3.46 9.65 0.70
N TRP A 12 3.76 10.76 1.38
CA TRP A 12 5.13 11.28 1.54
C TRP A 12 6.05 10.30 2.27
N GLU A 13 5.60 9.74 3.39
CA GLU A 13 6.36 8.75 4.16
C GLU A 13 6.66 7.49 3.34
N VAL A 14 5.67 6.97 2.61
CA VAL A 14 5.83 5.83 1.71
C VAL A 14 6.88 6.12 0.64
N GLY A 15 6.82 7.28 -0.02
CA GLY A 15 7.82 7.68 -1.01
C GLY A 15 9.22 7.83 -0.43
N TYR A 16 9.33 8.41 0.78
CA TYR A 16 10.61 8.52 1.48
C TYR A 16 11.20 7.14 1.79
N PHE A 17 10.42 6.22 2.37
CA PHE A 17 10.90 4.86 2.66
C PHE A 17 11.28 4.08 1.41
N PHE A 18 10.53 4.22 0.32
CA PHE A 18 10.86 3.64 -0.97
C PHE A 18 12.23 4.13 -1.48
N SER A 19 12.49 5.45 -1.39
CA SER A 19 13.79 6.02 -1.78
C SER A 19 14.98 5.48 -0.97
N GLN A 20 14.72 5.04 0.26
CA GLN A 20 15.72 4.46 1.16
C GLN A 20 15.87 2.94 0.96
N GLY A 21 15.18 2.33 -0.02
CA GLY A 21 15.18 0.90 -0.24
C GLY A 21 14.50 0.10 0.87
N LYS A 22 13.71 0.73 1.73
CA LYS A 22 12.96 0.05 2.79
C LYS A 22 11.69 -0.57 2.23
N GLN A 23 11.30 -1.71 2.77
CA GLN A 23 10.07 -2.39 2.38
C GLN A 23 8.87 -1.74 3.07
N VAL A 24 7.84 -1.43 2.29
CA VAL A 24 6.57 -0.88 2.76
C VAL A 24 5.46 -1.88 2.45
N LEU A 25 4.72 -2.29 3.47
CA LEU A 25 3.48 -3.04 3.33
C LEU A 25 2.30 -2.08 3.54
N GLY A 26 1.43 -1.99 2.54
CA GLY A 26 0.20 -1.21 2.61
C GLY A 26 -0.98 -2.07 3.03
N LEU A 27 -1.92 -1.49 3.76
CA LEU A 27 -3.24 -2.07 4.02
C LEU A 27 -4.31 -1.15 3.44
N ARG A 28 -5.24 -1.72 2.67
CA ARG A 28 -6.45 -1.03 2.24
C ARG A 28 -7.64 -1.97 2.40
N THR A 29 -8.50 -1.69 3.37
CA THR A 29 -9.72 -2.44 3.66
C THR A 29 -10.92 -1.92 2.86
N ASP A 30 -10.82 -0.73 2.26
CA ASP A 30 -11.86 -0.20 1.39
C ASP A 30 -11.85 -0.90 0.02
N PHE A 31 -12.89 -1.74 -0.20
CA PHE A 31 -13.12 -2.47 -1.45
C PHE A 31 -13.46 -1.58 -2.63
N ARG A 32 -13.79 -0.30 -2.40
CA ARG A 32 -14.05 0.65 -3.47
C ARG A 32 -12.74 0.97 -4.18
N ARG A 33 -12.77 0.90 -5.51
CA ARG A 33 -11.63 1.16 -6.39
C ARG A 33 -11.15 2.60 -6.21
N ALA A 34 -9.84 2.82 -6.17
CA ALA A 34 -9.24 4.14 -6.21
C ALA A 34 -7.96 4.08 -7.04
N GLY A 35 -7.91 4.83 -8.14
CA GLY A 35 -6.78 4.84 -9.06
C GLY A 35 -7.22 5.05 -10.51
N GLU A 36 -6.27 4.98 -11.44
CA GLU A 36 -6.51 5.25 -12.87
C GLU A 36 -7.04 4.02 -13.65
N SER A 37 -6.91 2.81 -13.10
CA SER A 37 -7.39 1.57 -13.73
C SER A 37 -8.38 0.81 -12.85
N ASP A 38 -9.19 -0.05 -13.47
CA ASP A 38 -10.17 -0.91 -12.76
C ASP A 38 -9.55 -1.87 -11.75
N GLN A 39 -8.24 -2.07 -11.81
CA GLN A 39 -7.48 -2.94 -10.91
C GLN A 39 -6.69 -2.16 -9.85
N SER A 40 -6.55 -0.84 -10.02
CA SER A 40 -5.75 -0.01 -9.12
C SER A 40 -6.46 0.17 -7.79
N LYS A 41 -5.75 -0.17 -6.71
CA LYS A 41 -6.26 -0.05 -5.35
C LYS A 41 -6.00 1.34 -4.75
N VAL A 42 -4.90 1.98 -5.15
CA VAL A 42 -4.52 3.35 -4.73
C VAL A 42 -3.86 4.08 -5.92
N ASN A 43 -3.44 5.34 -5.72
CA ASN A 43 -2.62 6.05 -6.69
C ASN A 43 -1.38 5.21 -7.08
N LEU A 44 -1.04 5.22 -8.38
CA LEU A 44 0.04 4.42 -8.97
C LEU A 44 1.38 4.60 -8.24
N MET A 45 1.71 5.82 -7.83
CA MET A 45 2.99 6.11 -7.15
C MET A 45 3.06 5.41 -5.80
N VAL A 46 1.95 5.39 -5.04
CA VAL A 46 1.86 4.70 -3.75
C VAL A 46 1.83 3.19 -3.96
N GLU A 47 1.08 2.71 -4.96
CA GLU A 47 0.99 1.28 -5.28
C GLU A 47 2.36 0.70 -5.66
N HIS A 48 3.12 1.43 -6.48
CA HIS A 48 4.47 1.03 -6.89
C HIS A 48 5.51 1.13 -5.75
N SER A 49 5.34 2.11 -4.86
CA SER A 49 6.25 2.31 -3.73
C SER A 49 6.05 1.28 -2.62
N CYS A 50 4.86 0.68 -2.55
CA CYS A 50 4.58 -0.45 -1.67
C CYS A 50 5.09 -1.76 -2.29
N ARG A 51 5.68 -2.63 -1.47
CA ARG A 51 5.96 -4.01 -1.87
C ARG A 51 4.67 -4.77 -2.18
N ARG A 52 3.66 -4.54 -1.36
CA ARG A 52 2.34 -5.18 -1.46
C ARG A 52 1.29 -4.31 -0.78
N VAL A 53 0.07 -4.36 -1.28
CA VAL A 53 -1.10 -3.71 -0.67
C VAL A 53 -2.16 -4.77 -0.38
N ALA A 54 -2.22 -5.17 0.89
CA ALA A 54 -3.16 -6.15 1.42
C ALA A 54 -4.58 -5.59 1.47
N ALA A 55 -5.56 -6.43 1.19
CA ALA A 55 -6.98 -6.11 1.25
C ALA A 55 -7.63 -6.42 2.61
N SER A 56 -6.93 -7.15 3.49
CA SER A 56 -7.40 -7.52 4.83
C SER A 56 -6.24 -7.67 5.81
N MET A 57 -6.57 -7.78 7.10
CA MET A 57 -5.59 -8.00 8.17
C MET A 57 -4.91 -9.37 8.04
N GLU A 58 -5.65 -10.38 7.56
CA GLU A 58 -5.13 -11.72 7.32
C GLU A 58 -4.08 -11.71 6.21
N GLU A 59 -4.38 -11.09 5.06
CA GLU A 59 -3.42 -10.97 3.95
C GLU A 59 -2.18 -10.18 4.39
N LEU A 60 -2.36 -9.11 5.18
CA LEU A 60 -1.24 -8.33 5.71
C LEU A 60 -0.36 -9.17 6.66
N ALA A 61 -0.96 -9.98 7.53
CA ALA A 61 -0.23 -10.83 8.45
C ALA A 61 0.58 -11.91 7.70
N GLU A 62 0.01 -12.49 6.65
CA GLU A 62 0.71 -13.44 5.78
C GLU A 62 1.88 -12.78 5.02
N ASP A 63 1.67 -11.58 4.48
CA ASP A 63 2.72 -10.82 3.80
C ASP A 63 3.85 -10.44 4.76
N LEU A 64 3.52 -10.08 5.99
CA LEU A 64 4.49 -9.77 7.03
C LEU A 64 5.28 -11.01 7.45
N ALA A 65 4.62 -12.15 7.65
CA ALA A 65 5.30 -13.42 7.97
C ALA A 65 6.32 -13.78 6.88
N ARG A 66 5.94 -13.67 5.60
CA ARG A 66 6.81 -13.90 4.44
C ARG A 66 8.01 -12.94 4.34
N LEU A 67 8.02 -11.83 5.08
CA LEU A 67 9.16 -10.90 5.13
C LEU A 67 10.13 -11.18 6.28
N LEU A 68 9.66 -11.88 7.32
CA LEU A 68 10.45 -12.19 8.50
C LEU A 68 11.16 -13.54 8.42
N ASP A 69 10.71 -14.41 7.51
CA ASP A 69 11.37 -15.66 7.10
C ASP A 69 12.58 -15.40 6.18
#